data_AF-C3Y9W7-F1
#
_entry.id   AF-C3Y9W7-F1
#
_cell.length_a   1.000
_cell.length_b   1.000
_cell.length_c   1.000
_cell.angle_alpha   90.00
_cell.angle_beta   90.00
_cell.angle_gamma   90.00
#
_symmetry.space_group_name_H-M   'P 1'
#
loop_
_entity.id
_entity.type
_entity.pdbx_description
1 polymer ?
#
loop_
_entity_poly.entity_id
_entity_poly.type
_entity_poly.pdbx_seq_one_letter_code
_entity_poly.pdbx_strand_id
1 'polypeptide(L)'
;MMYYCSNKGFTPKTIPSSRVNDGICDCCDGTDEYSGLVLCEDKCREMGAVELEQRKKQAEIINQGFQMRQTLVADGKQTRQDRETRLNALKEEKQVVESKKQEAQAAKEAAETPEKEAVDKHKKAWEEVKAARELERQKEAGTAAFSELDLDGDGLVKLEEFQTHLEFDDDVDGEVTDEEAKNHLGDVTEVDLDRFLTETWPKIKDLYQGEKDKAKEPPVEEPTKGDTDLPPTEEPPPPAEEEGDREEEEEEEERYDDDDDDDDEVDDDDDDLDDDYPDDDDDDEPEIDVVKDESKPDEDAMPDYDEETKQLIAAADQARAEYTEANKKVSDVDAQIRQLEKQLGTDFGAEAEYSSLDGQCFELETKEYKYKLCPFDKCSQSPKHGGSETTLGRWESWAGPEDNKYSAMKYTKGQNCWNGPDRSTEVRMTCGIENKLLSASEPNRCEYVFEFETPAMCTKEVPNNPEFSHEEL
;
A
#
# COMPACT_ATOMS: atom_id res chain seq x y z
N MET A 1 -5.34 12.19 67.92
CA MET A 1 -6.23 11.31 68.69
C MET A 1 -7.37 10.92 67.75
N MET A 2 -7.80 9.66 67.77
CA MET A 2 -8.89 9.14 66.93
C MET A 2 -10.05 8.70 67.83
N TYR A 3 -11.28 8.79 67.33
CA TYR A 3 -12.51 8.34 67.97
C TYR A 3 -13.13 7.20 67.16
N TYR A 4 -13.65 6.18 67.82
CA TYR A 4 -14.18 4.98 67.19
C TYR A 4 -15.71 4.95 67.29
N CYS A 5 -16.40 5.05 66.16
CA CYS A 5 -17.84 4.83 66.04
C CYS A 5 -18.09 3.31 65.94
N SER A 6 -18.90 2.76 66.85
CA SER A 6 -19.25 1.33 66.80
C SER A 6 -20.23 1.02 65.67
N ASN A 7 -21.10 1.97 65.31
CA ASN A 7 -22.04 1.91 64.18
C ASN A 7 -22.81 0.57 64.10
N LYS A 8 -23.45 0.15 65.21
CA LYS A 8 -24.10 -1.18 65.26
C LYS A 8 -25.13 -1.34 64.15
N GLY A 9 -24.99 -2.39 63.34
CA GLY A 9 -25.83 -2.63 62.17
C GLY A 9 -25.31 -2.00 60.88
N PHE A 10 -24.13 -1.36 60.91
CA PHE A 10 -23.39 -0.84 59.77
C PHE A 10 -21.88 -1.05 59.97
N THR A 11 -21.06 -0.58 59.02
CA THR A 11 -19.61 -0.68 59.07
C THR A 11 -19.03 0.26 60.14
N PRO A 12 -18.24 -0.26 61.11
CA PRO A 12 -17.59 0.58 62.11
C PRO A 12 -16.60 1.54 61.46
N LYS A 13 -16.48 2.75 62.01
CA LYS A 13 -15.68 3.82 61.41
C LYS A 13 -14.87 4.52 62.48
N THR A 14 -13.64 4.88 62.14
CA THR A 14 -12.79 5.70 62.99
C THR A 14 -12.74 7.12 62.42
N ILE A 15 -12.99 8.12 63.26
CA ILE A 15 -12.98 9.54 62.89
C ILE A 15 -11.91 10.30 63.69
N PRO A 16 -11.35 11.41 63.19
CA PRO A 16 -10.45 12.26 63.96
C PRO A 16 -11.16 12.85 65.18
N SER A 17 -10.48 12.95 66.33
CA SER A 17 -11.08 13.56 67.53
C SER A 17 -11.47 15.03 67.37
N SER A 18 -11.03 15.71 66.30
CA SER A 18 -11.48 17.06 65.95
C SER A 18 -12.93 17.11 65.46
N ARG A 19 -13.50 15.96 65.06
CA ARG A 19 -14.88 15.81 64.59
C ARG A 19 -15.82 15.23 65.65
N VAL A 20 -15.51 15.47 66.91
CA VAL A 20 -16.29 14.97 68.05
C VAL A 20 -16.84 16.20 68.75
N ASN A 21 -18.16 16.34 68.79
CA ASN A 21 -18.87 17.53 69.25
C ASN A 21 -18.54 18.80 68.46
N ASP A 22 -18.36 18.67 67.15
CA ASP A 22 -18.14 19.81 66.23
C ASP A 22 -19.44 20.29 65.57
N GLY A 23 -20.57 19.64 65.89
CA GLY A 23 -21.90 19.95 65.38
C GLY A 23 -22.25 19.26 64.06
N ILE A 24 -21.43 18.31 63.61
CA ILE A 24 -21.67 17.48 62.41
C ILE A 24 -21.82 16.03 62.85
N CYS A 25 -22.84 15.34 62.32
CA CYS A 25 -23.02 13.90 62.57
C CYS A 25 -22.12 13.08 61.61
N ASP A 26 -20.89 12.77 62.03
CA ASP A 26 -19.93 11.93 61.30
C ASP A 26 -20.12 10.42 61.56
N CYS A 27 -20.59 10.02 62.75
CA CYS A 27 -20.99 8.64 63.05
C CYS A 27 -22.47 8.40 62.67
N CYS A 28 -22.80 7.25 62.07
CA CYS A 28 -24.21 6.95 61.76
C CYS A 28 -25.06 6.67 63.00
N ASP A 29 -24.42 6.29 64.11
CA ASP A 29 -25.07 6.05 65.40
C ASP A 29 -25.18 7.32 66.26
N GLY A 30 -24.65 8.45 65.77
CA GLY A 30 -24.65 9.75 66.45
C GLY A 30 -23.80 9.83 67.71
N THR A 31 -22.91 8.85 67.96
CA THR A 31 -22.13 8.75 69.20
C THR A 31 -21.00 9.79 69.31
N ASP A 32 -20.71 10.51 68.24
CA ASP A 32 -19.75 11.60 68.15
C ASP A 32 -20.26 12.93 68.73
N GLU A 33 -21.57 13.18 68.70
CA GLU A 33 -22.22 14.42 69.17
C GLU A 33 -22.86 14.26 70.57
N TYR A 34 -22.14 13.62 71.49
CA TYR A 34 -22.64 13.33 72.84
C TYR A 34 -22.82 14.57 73.74
N SER A 35 -22.27 15.73 73.38
CA SER A 35 -22.40 16.98 74.15
C SER A 35 -23.78 17.62 74.03
N GLY A 36 -24.62 17.14 73.10
CA GLY A 36 -25.99 17.62 72.89
C GLY A 36 -26.10 19.00 72.23
N LEU A 37 -25.03 19.46 71.55
CA LEU A 37 -25.07 20.67 70.71
C LEU A 37 -25.99 20.47 69.50
N VAL A 38 -26.02 19.25 68.95
CA VAL A 38 -26.87 18.78 67.85
C VAL A 38 -27.47 17.42 68.22
N LEU A 39 -28.69 17.13 67.77
CA LEU A 39 -29.34 15.82 67.94
C LEU A 39 -29.15 14.98 66.67
N CYS A 40 -28.27 13.99 66.71
CA CYS A 40 -28.05 13.05 65.61
C CYS A 40 -29.01 11.84 65.73
N GLU A 41 -29.73 11.54 64.65
CA GLU A 41 -30.56 10.34 64.55
C GLU A 41 -29.70 9.12 64.18
N ASP A 42 -29.92 7.96 64.84
CA ASP A 42 -29.24 6.71 64.47
C ASP A 42 -29.82 6.15 63.16
N LYS A 43 -29.01 6.17 62.11
CA LYS A 43 -29.35 5.66 60.77
C LYS A 43 -28.55 4.42 60.37
N CYS A 44 -27.75 3.85 61.29
CA CYS A 44 -26.85 2.74 60.95
C CYS A 44 -27.60 1.53 60.38
N ARG A 45 -28.73 1.15 60.98
CA ARG A 45 -29.50 -0.02 60.51
C ARG A 45 -30.07 0.16 59.10
N GLU A 46 -30.52 1.37 58.76
CA GLU A 46 -31.02 1.67 57.42
C GLU A 46 -29.89 1.65 56.39
N MET A 47 -28.77 2.32 56.71
CA MET A 47 -27.59 2.34 55.85
C MET A 47 -27.02 0.93 55.62
N GLY A 48 -26.96 0.10 56.67
CA GLY A 48 -26.50 -1.30 56.55
C GLY A 48 -27.46 -2.19 55.77
N ALA A 49 -28.78 -1.97 55.89
CA ALA A 49 -29.74 -2.69 55.06
C ALA A 49 -29.57 -2.36 53.56
N VAL A 50 -29.33 -1.09 53.22
CA VAL A 50 -29.06 -0.65 51.85
C VAL A 50 -27.75 -1.23 51.31
N GLU A 51 -26.66 -1.17 52.08
CA GLU A 51 -25.36 -1.75 51.67
C GLU A 51 -25.46 -3.27 51.48
N LEU A 52 -26.17 -3.97 52.38
CA LEU A 52 -26.40 -5.40 52.26
C LEU A 52 -27.22 -5.74 50.99
N GLU A 53 -28.25 -4.96 50.67
CA GLU A 53 -29.03 -5.16 49.45
C GLU A 53 -28.18 -4.93 48.18
N GLN A 54 -27.36 -3.87 48.18
CA GLN A 54 -26.43 -3.59 47.07
C GLN A 54 -25.40 -4.70 46.90
N ARG A 55 -24.78 -5.17 47.99
CA ARG A 55 -23.84 -6.30 47.97
C ARG A 55 -24.48 -7.59 47.48
N LYS A 56 -25.74 -7.86 47.86
CA LYS A 56 -26.49 -9.02 47.34
C LYS A 56 -26.71 -8.93 45.84
N LYS A 57 -27.12 -7.76 45.32
CA LYS A 57 -27.29 -7.54 43.88
C LYS A 57 -25.97 -7.69 43.13
N GLN A 58 -24.89 -7.12 43.66
CA GLN A 58 -23.56 -7.23 43.05
C GLN A 58 -23.07 -8.68 43.05
N ALA A 59 -23.24 -9.40 44.16
CA ALA A 59 -22.88 -10.81 44.23
C ALA A 59 -23.71 -11.68 43.28
N GLU A 60 -24.99 -11.35 43.07
CA GLU A 60 -25.84 -12.03 42.08
C GLU A 60 -25.30 -11.83 40.66
N ILE A 61 -24.96 -10.59 40.28
CA ILE A 61 -24.35 -10.26 38.98
C ILE A 61 -23.04 -11.02 38.79
N ILE A 62 -22.15 -11.02 39.80
CA ILE A 62 -20.86 -11.71 39.71
C ILE A 62 -21.05 -13.22 39.60
N ASN A 63 -21.99 -13.81 40.34
CA ASN A 63 -22.28 -15.25 40.24
C ASN A 63 -22.87 -15.64 38.87
N GLN A 64 -23.77 -14.82 38.34
CA GLN A 64 -24.32 -15.02 37.00
C GLN A 64 -23.24 -14.87 35.92
N GLY A 65 -22.43 -13.81 36.00
CA GLY A 65 -21.30 -13.59 35.11
C GLY A 65 -20.26 -14.71 35.19
N PHE A 66 -19.98 -15.25 36.38
CA PHE A 66 -19.10 -16.40 36.57
C PHE A 66 -19.66 -17.67 35.90
N GLN A 67 -20.96 -17.93 35.97
CA GLN A 67 -21.58 -19.04 35.26
C GLN A 67 -21.43 -18.89 33.74
N MET A 68 -21.61 -17.68 33.21
CA MET A 68 -21.37 -17.39 31.80
C MET A 68 -19.90 -17.57 31.42
N ARG A 69 -18.96 -17.09 32.26
CA ARG A 69 -17.52 -17.31 32.08
C ARG A 69 -17.17 -18.79 31.92
N GLN A 70 -17.79 -19.68 32.70
CA GLN A 70 -17.54 -21.11 32.57
C GLN A 70 -17.90 -21.65 31.19
N THR A 71 -18.99 -21.15 30.59
CA THR A 71 -19.35 -21.47 29.22
C THR A 71 -18.35 -20.89 28.24
N LEU A 72 -17.94 -19.62 28.40
CA LEU A 72 -16.94 -18.97 27.55
C LEU A 72 -15.60 -19.71 27.56
N VAL A 73 -15.16 -20.18 28.73
CA VAL A 73 -13.96 -21.03 28.88
C VAL A 73 -14.10 -22.35 28.11
N ALA A 74 -15.26 -22.99 28.19
CA ALA A 74 -15.49 -24.25 27.47
C ALA A 74 -15.46 -24.02 25.94
N ASP A 75 -16.17 -22.98 25.48
CA ASP A 75 -16.23 -22.59 24.07
C ASP A 75 -14.85 -22.16 23.55
N GLY A 76 -14.06 -21.45 24.36
CA GLY A 76 -12.72 -21.03 24.00
C GLY A 76 -11.72 -22.17 23.89
N LYS A 77 -11.78 -23.14 24.81
CA LYS A 77 -11.00 -24.38 24.72
C LYS A 77 -11.34 -25.18 23.45
N GLN A 78 -12.64 -25.29 23.13
CA GLN A 78 -13.09 -25.94 21.89
C GLN A 78 -12.62 -25.18 20.65
N THR A 79 -12.79 -23.86 20.62
CA THR A 79 -12.36 -23.00 19.50
C THR A 79 -10.86 -23.13 19.24
N ARG A 80 -10.05 -23.16 20.30
CA ARG A 80 -8.61 -23.38 20.18
C ARG A 80 -8.31 -24.74 19.56
N GLN A 81 -8.95 -25.81 20.04
CA GLN A 81 -8.76 -27.16 19.50
C GLN A 81 -9.19 -27.26 18.03
N ASP A 82 -10.29 -26.61 17.65
CA ASP A 82 -10.78 -26.58 16.27
C ASP A 82 -9.81 -25.82 15.37
N ARG A 83 -9.27 -24.68 15.84
CA ARG A 83 -8.22 -23.91 15.14
C ARG A 83 -6.94 -24.74 14.97
N GLU A 84 -6.47 -25.44 16.01
CA GLU A 84 -5.30 -26.33 15.94
C GLU A 84 -5.52 -27.47 14.92
N THR A 85 -6.71 -28.07 14.92
CA THR A 85 -7.07 -29.13 13.97
C THR A 85 -7.10 -28.59 12.54
N ARG A 86 -7.72 -27.42 12.32
CA ARG A 86 -7.77 -26.76 11.01
C ARG A 86 -6.37 -26.36 10.53
N LEU A 87 -5.51 -25.85 11.42
CA LEU A 87 -4.14 -25.50 11.09
C LEU A 87 -3.36 -26.72 10.60
N ASN A 88 -3.50 -27.87 11.28
CA ASN A 88 -2.85 -29.11 10.84
C ASN A 88 -3.38 -29.58 9.48
N ALA A 89 -4.70 -29.52 9.26
CA ALA A 89 -5.29 -29.86 7.96
C ALA A 89 -4.80 -28.95 6.83
N LEU A 90 -4.70 -27.63 7.07
CA LEU A 90 -4.15 -26.69 6.09
C LEU A 90 -2.66 -26.90 5.84
N LYS A 91 -1.88 -27.30 6.86
CA LYS A 91 -0.47 -27.67 6.68
C LYS A 91 -0.30 -28.92 5.81
N GLU A 92 -1.19 -29.90 5.94
CA GLU A 92 -1.22 -31.07 5.04
C GLU A 92 -1.66 -30.67 3.62
N GLU A 93 -2.69 -29.82 3.50
CA GLU A 93 -3.13 -29.28 2.21
C GLU A 93 -2.01 -28.50 1.51
N LYS A 94 -1.27 -27.65 2.26
CA LYS A 94 -0.10 -26.91 1.78
C LYS A 94 0.90 -27.85 1.10
N GLN A 95 1.24 -28.97 1.73
CA GLN A 95 2.19 -29.92 1.14
C GLN A 95 1.70 -30.48 -0.20
N VAL A 96 0.40 -30.73 -0.32
CA VAL A 96 -0.20 -31.23 -1.57
C VAL A 96 -0.21 -30.15 -2.65
N VAL A 97 -0.61 -28.92 -2.33
CA VAL A 97 -0.64 -27.83 -3.32
C VAL A 97 0.77 -27.38 -3.71
N GLU A 98 1.74 -27.43 -2.80
CA GLU A 98 3.15 -27.14 -3.09
C GLU A 98 3.74 -28.16 -4.06
N SER A 99 3.43 -29.46 -3.88
CA SER A 99 3.83 -30.50 -4.82
C SER A 99 3.25 -30.24 -6.22
N LYS A 100 1.99 -29.82 -6.32
CA LYS A 100 1.36 -29.47 -7.59
C LYS A 100 1.97 -28.22 -8.22
N LYS A 101 2.33 -27.22 -7.42
CA LYS A 101 3.07 -26.04 -7.90
C LYS A 101 4.41 -26.44 -8.51
N GLN A 102 5.16 -27.33 -7.85
CA GLN A 102 6.44 -27.82 -8.39
C GLN A 102 6.27 -28.60 -9.70
N GLU A 103 5.25 -29.45 -9.79
CA GLU A 103 4.90 -30.15 -11.04
C GLU A 103 4.53 -29.17 -12.16
N ALA A 104 3.69 -28.17 -11.86
CA ALA A 104 3.28 -27.14 -12.82
C ALA A 104 4.45 -26.23 -13.22
N GLN A 105 5.36 -25.90 -12.31
CA GLN A 105 6.58 -25.14 -12.60
C GLN A 105 7.49 -25.91 -13.57
N ALA A 106 7.71 -27.20 -13.30
CA ALA A 106 8.50 -28.04 -14.18
C ALA A 106 7.83 -28.18 -15.57
N ALA A 107 6.50 -28.27 -15.63
CA ALA A 107 5.75 -28.29 -16.88
C ALA A 107 5.86 -26.96 -17.66
N LYS A 108 5.79 -25.82 -16.94
CA LYS A 108 6.00 -24.48 -17.51
C LYS A 108 7.39 -24.37 -18.14
N GLU A 109 8.44 -24.65 -17.38
CA GLU A 109 9.82 -24.57 -17.88
C GLU A 109 10.05 -25.51 -19.09
N ALA A 110 9.46 -26.70 -19.06
CA ALA A 110 9.53 -27.66 -20.16
C ALA A 110 8.78 -27.21 -21.43
N ALA A 111 7.71 -26.42 -21.30
CA ALA A 111 6.93 -25.89 -22.42
C ALA A 111 7.50 -24.58 -22.99
N GLU A 112 8.05 -23.70 -22.13
CA GLU A 112 8.65 -22.42 -22.54
C GLU A 112 9.96 -22.59 -23.33
N THR A 113 10.72 -23.65 -23.05
CA THR A 113 11.97 -23.92 -23.77
C THR A 113 11.76 -24.09 -25.28
N PRO A 114 10.92 -25.03 -25.77
CA PRO A 114 10.68 -25.19 -27.19
C PRO A 114 9.92 -24.02 -27.82
N GLU A 115 9.01 -23.36 -27.10
CA GLU A 115 8.35 -22.13 -27.54
C GLU A 115 9.39 -21.05 -27.86
N LYS A 116 10.27 -20.75 -26.90
CA LYS A 116 11.30 -19.72 -27.07
C LYS A 116 12.24 -20.04 -28.24
N GLU A 117 12.66 -21.29 -28.38
CA GLU A 117 13.48 -21.73 -29.52
C GLU A 117 12.76 -21.53 -30.86
N ALA A 118 11.45 -21.83 -30.93
CA ALA A 118 10.65 -21.67 -32.14
C ALA A 118 10.41 -20.19 -32.49
N VAL A 119 10.05 -19.37 -31.50
CA VAL A 119 9.86 -17.92 -31.65
C VAL A 119 11.17 -17.24 -32.05
N ASP A 120 12.29 -17.55 -31.39
CA ASP A 120 13.60 -16.99 -31.73
C ASP A 120 14.04 -17.38 -33.16
N LYS A 121 13.74 -18.60 -33.59
CA LYS A 121 14.03 -19.06 -34.95
C LYS A 121 13.19 -18.34 -35.98
N HIS A 122 11.89 -18.16 -35.72
CA HIS A 122 10.99 -17.42 -36.60
C HIS A 122 11.41 -15.95 -36.71
N LYS A 123 11.70 -15.30 -35.57
CA LYS A 123 12.20 -13.92 -35.52
C LYS A 123 13.49 -13.74 -36.32
N LYS A 124 14.47 -14.63 -36.14
CA LYS A 124 15.73 -14.58 -36.91
C LYS A 124 15.51 -14.75 -38.41
N ALA A 125 14.65 -15.70 -38.80
CA ALA A 125 14.33 -15.91 -40.21
C ALA A 125 13.63 -14.68 -40.80
N TRP A 126 12.76 -14.03 -40.03
CA TRP A 126 12.14 -12.77 -40.44
C TRP A 126 13.15 -11.63 -40.58
N GLU A 127 14.05 -11.46 -39.62
CA GLU A 127 15.11 -10.44 -39.68
C GLU A 127 16.03 -10.64 -40.90
N GLU A 128 16.38 -11.88 -41.25
CA GLU A 128 17.14 -12.20 -42.47
C GLU A 128 16.37 -11.83 -43.74
N VAL A 129 15.07 -12.15 -43.79
CA VAL A 129 14.20 -11.80 -44.93
C VAL A 129 14.07 -10.28 -45.05
N LYS A 130 13.84 -9.58 -43.94
CA LYS A 130 13.75 -8.13 -43.90
C LYS A 130 15.05 -7.48 -44.37
N ALA A 131 16.20 -7.96 -43.89
CA ALA A 131 17.51 -7.48 -44.32
C ALA A 131 17.76 -7.74 -45.82
N ALA A 132 17.36 -8.90 -46.34
CA ALA A 132 17.49 -9.22 -47.76
C ALA A 132 16.58 -8.33 -48.64
N ARG A 133 15.33 -8.09 -48.20
CA ARG A 133 14.40 -7.20 -48.89
C ARG A 133 14.90 -5.76 -48.89
N GLU A 134 15.40 -5.27 -47.77
CA GLU A 134 15.98 -3.93 -47.68
C GLU A 134 17.22 -3.79 -48.55
N LEU A 135 18.09 -4.82 -48.61
CA LEU A 135 19.23 -4.83 -49.51
C LEU A 135 18.82 -4.75 -50.98
N GLU A 136 17.81 -5.52 -51.40
CA GLU A 136 17.28 -5.45 -52.76
C GLU A 136 16.64 -4.08 -53.04
N ARG A 137 15.88 -3.51 -52.10
CA ARG A 137 15.33 -2.16 -52.21
C ARG A 137 16.42 -1.10 -52.37
N GLN A 138 17.51 -1.22 -51.61
CA GLN A 138 18.67 -0.32 -51.72
C GLN A 138 19.38 -0.47 -53.07
N LYS A 139 19.50 -1.68 -53.62
CA LYS A 139 20.06 -1.88 -54.96
C LYS A 139 19.16 -1.31 -56.06
N GLU A 140 17.86 -1.54 -55.98
CA GLU A 140 16.89 -1.01 -56.93
C GLU A 140 16.88 0.52 -56.91
N ALA A 141 16.82 1.12 -55.72
CA ALA A 141 16.88 2.56 -55.54
C ALA A 141 18.22 3.14 -56.03
N GLY A 142 19.35 2.50 -55.72
CA GLY A 142 20.66 2.93 -56.20
C GLY A 142 20.83 2.78 -57.71
N THR A 143 20.24 1.74 -58.32
CA THR A 143 20.31 1.55 -59.78
C THR A 143 19.44 2.58 -60.50
N ALA A 144 18.28 2.91 -59.92
CA ALA A 144 17.42 3.98 -60.41
C ALA A 144 18.13 5.34 -60.31
N ALA A 145 18.72 5.66 -59.15
CA ALA A 145 19.49 6.89 -58.93
C ALA A 145 20.71 6.98 -59.86
N PHE A 146 21.45 5.89 -60.05
CA PHE A 146 22.55 5.84 -61.02
C PHE A 146 22.06 6.18 -62.43
N SER A 147 20.93 5.61 -62.84
CA SER A 147 20.35 5.85 -64.18
C SER A 147 19.82 7.28 -64.36
N GLU A 148 19.45 7.95 -63.26
CA GLU A 148 19.01 9.35 -63.26
C GLU A 148 20.21 10.32 -63.24
N LEU A 149 21.30 9.95 -62.57
CA LEU A 149 22.54 10.73 -62.47
C LEU A 149 23.45 10.60 -63.72
N ASP A 150 23.38 9.47 -64.44
CA ASP A 150 24.07 9.24 -65.72
C ASP A 150 23.29 9.92 -66.87
N LEU A 151 23.51 11.23 -67.04
CA LEU A 151 22.77 12.06 -67.98
C LEU A 151 23.18 11.82 -69.43
N ASP A 152 24.45 11.50 -69.68
CA ASP A 152 24.97 11.22 -71.02
C ASP A 152 24.79 9.75 -71.47
N GLY A 153 24.42 8.87 -70.54
CA GLY A 153 24.07 7.47 -70.76
C GLY A 153 25.27 6.62 -71.16
N ASP A 154 26.48 7.05 -70.83
CA ASP A 154 27.71 6.33 -71.14
C ASP A 154 28.08 5.25 -70.12
N GLY A 155 27.26 5.10 -69.07
CA GLY A 155 27.40 4.09 -68.03
C GLY A 155 28.41 4.46 -66.95
N LEU A 156 28.81 5.73 -66.87
CA LEU A 156 29.68 6.28 -65.82
C LEU A 156 29.06 7.58 -65.29
N VAL A 157 28.88 7.68 -63.96
CA VAL A 157 28.52 8.96 -63.35
C VAL A 157 29.79 9.76 -63.11
N LYS A 158 29.92 10.92 -63.78
CA LYS A 158 31.09 11.80 -63.70
C LYS A 158 30.86 13.00 -62.78
N LEU A 159 31.95 13.67 -62.38
CA LEU A 159 31.89 14.90 -61.58
C LEU A 159 30.96 15.94 -62.22
N GLU A 160 31.06 16.13 -63.53
CA GLU A 160 30.30 17.15 -64.25
C GLU A 160 28.79 16.88 -64.25
N GLU A 161 28.37 15.62 -64.14
CA GLU A 161 26.96 15.23 -64.06
C GLU A 161 26.45 15.39 -62.62
N PHE A 162 27.28 15.01 -61.64
CA PHE A 162 27.01 15.19 -60.21
C PHE A 162 26.85 16.66 -59.82
N GLN A 163 27.61 17.56 -60.46
CA GLN A 163 27.54 19.00 -60.27
C GLN A 163 26.20 19.63 -60.66
N THR A 164 25.38 18.93 -61.44
CA THR A 164 24.05 19.42 -61.85
C THR A 164 22.97 19.18 -60.79
N HIS A 165 23.29 18.43 -59.74
CA HIS A 165 22.38 18.05 -58.67
C HIS A 165 22.68 18.84 -57.40
N LEU A 166 21.93 19.92 -57.18
CA LEU A 166 22.07 20.82 -56.02
C LEU A 166 21.80 20.14 -54.68
N GLU A 167 21.21 18.94 -54.66
CA GLU A 167 21.09 18.12 -53.46
C GLU A 167 22.43 17.65 -52.86
N PHE A 168 23.54 17.83 -53.57
CA PHE A 168 24.90 17.50 -53.14
C PHE A 168 25.78 18.72 -52.82
N ASP A 169 25.16 19.90 -52.72
CA ASP A 169 25.78 21.15 -52.27
C ASP A 169 25.88 21.13 -50.72
N ASP A 170 27.08 20.90 -50.19
CA ASP A 170 27.29 20.71 -48.75
C ASP A 170 27.31 22.05 -47.99
N ASP A 171 27.76 23.13 -48.65
CA ASP A 171 27.90 24.47 -48.05
C ASP A 171 26.76 25.45 -48.39
N VAL A 172 25.81 25.01 -49.23
CA VAL A 172 24.57 25.71 -49.61
C VAL A 172 24.88 27.06 -50.28
N ASP A 173 26.01 27.16 -50.99
CA ASP A 173 26.39 28.36 -51.73
C ASP A 173 25.70 28.48 -53.11
N GLY A 174 24.98 27.43 -53.50
CA GLY A 174 24.21 27.33 -54.72
C GLY A 174 24.97 26.72 -55.90
N GLU A 175 26.21 26.28 -55.71
CA GLU A 175 27.04 25.60 -56.71
C GLU A 175 27.75 24.38 -56.10
N VAL A 176 27.53 23.18 -56.66
CA VAL A 176 28.32 22.01 -56.25
C VAL A 176 29.73 22.11 -56.83
N THR A 177 30.73 22.27 -55.97
CA THR A 177 32.14 22.38 -56.39
C THR A 177 32.76 21.03 -56.76
N ASP A 178 33.89 21.05 -57.48
CA ASP A 178 34.68 19.83 -57.82
C ASP A 178 35.07 19.02 -56.56
N GLU A 179 35.28 19.70 -55.43
CA GLU A 179 35.68 19.05 -54.17
C GLU A 179 34.50 18.35 -53.50
N GLU A 180 33.31 18.95 -53.53
CA GLU A 180 32.08 18.39 -52.97
C GLU A 180 31.56 17.20 -53.80
N ALA A 181 31.50 17.36 -55.12
CA ALA A 181 31.12 16.28 -56.02
C ALA A 181 32.06 15.07 -55.86
N LYS A 182 33.36 15.33 -55.70
CA LYS A 182 34.36 14.29 -55.48
C LYS A 182 34.26 13.64 -54.09
N ASN A 183 33.92 14.39 -53.06
CA ASN A 183 33.70 13.88 -51.71
C ASN A 183 32.53 12.87 -51.69
N HIS A 184 31.41 13.25 -52.32
CA HIS A 184 30.23 12.41 -52.45
C HIS A 184 30.44 11.17 -53.33
N LEU A 185 31.21 11.30 -54.42
CA LEU A 185 31.62 10.19 -55.30
C LEU A 185 32.71 9.27 -54.70
N GLY A 186 33.21 9.55 -53.49
CA GLY A 186 34.22 8.71 -52.82
C GLY A 186 35.65 8.92 -53.32
N ASP A 187 36.06 10.18 -53.46
CA ASP A 187 37.40 10.65 -53.84
C ASP A 187 37.84 10.31 -55.27
N VAL A 188 36.89 9.98 -56.15
CA VAL A 188 37.15 9.64 -57.55
C VAL A 188 36.35 10.51 -58.52
N THR A 189 36.84 10.58 -59.76
CA THR A 189 36.33 11.50 -60.80
C THR A 189 35.19 10.91 -61.64
N GLU A 190 35.07 9.58 -61.63
CA GLU A 190 34.05 8.83 -62.36
C GLU A 190 33.83 7.50 -61.63
N VAL A 191 32.57 7.05 -61.57
CA VAL A 191 32.19 5.75 -60.98
C VAL A 191 31.29 4.98 -61.93
N ASP A 192 31.55 3.69 -62.09
CA ASP A 192 30.65 2.78 -62.79
C ASP A 192 29.53 2.30 -61.86
N LEU A 193 28.52 1.62 -62.42
CA LEU A 193 27.35 1.16 -61.66
C LEU A 193 27.72 0.28 -60.45
N ASP A 194 28.71 -0.59 -60.57
CA ASP A 194 29.11 -1.52 -59.49
C ASP A 194 29.77 -0.76 -58.33
N ARG A 195 30.67 0.16 -58.64
CA ARG A 195 31.31 1.04 -57.65
C ARG A 195 30.34 2.05 -57.06
N PHE A 196 29.41 2.55 -57.86
CA PHE A 196 28.36 3.45 -57.40
C PHE A 196 27.49 2.78 -56.35
N LEU A 197 26.96 1.58 -56.62
CA LEU A 197 26.10 0.86 -55.67
C LEU A 197 26.79 0.46 -54.36
N THR A 198 28.11 0.22 -54.40
CA THR A 198 28.87 -0.31 -53.25
C THR A 198 29.56 0.78 -52.41
N GLU A 199 30.06 1.85 -53.03
CA GLU A 199 30.88 2.87 -52.35
C GLU A 199 30.23 4.26 -52.32
N THR A 200 29.44 4.61 -53.33
CA THR A 200 28.87 5.96 -53.51
C THR A 200 27.46 6.03 -52.93
N TRP A 201 26.57 5.14 -53.37
CA TRP A 201 25.17 5.08 -52.98
C TRP A 201 24.94 5.03 -51.47
N PRO A 202 25.68 4.24 -50.65
CA PRO A 202 25.49 4.24 -49.21
C PRO A 202 25.77 5.60 -48.53
N LYS A 203 26.57 6.47 -49.15
CA LYS A 203 26.91 7.80 -48.63
C LYS A 203 25.90 8.86 -49.06
N ILE A 204 25.36 8.73 -50.27
CA ILE A 204 24.53 9.77 -50.90
C ILE A 204 23.03 9.45 -50.89
N LYS A 205 22.64 8.22 -50.55
CA LYS A 205 21.23 7.75 -50.60
C LYS A 205 20.26 8.60 -49.76
N ASP A 206 20.72 9.16 -48.64
CA ASP A 206 19.89 9.95 -47.73
C ASP A 206 19.82 11.42 -48.16
N LEU A 207 20.73 11.86 -49.03
CA LEU A 207 20.79 13.20 -49.63
C LEU A 207 20.10 13.24 -51.00
N TYR A 208 20.09 12.11 -51.72
CA TYR A 208 19.56 12.00 -53.07
C TYR A 208 18.04 12.25 -53.11
N GLN A 209 17.64 13.25 -53.89
CA GLN A 209 16.24 13.56 -54.17
C GLN A 209 15.90 13.21 -55.62
N GLY A 210 15.29 12.04 -55.84
CA GLY A 210 14.91 11.62 -57.20
C GLY A 210 13.91 12.58 -57.86
N GLU A 211 13.77 12.52 -59.19
CA GLU A 211 12.85 13.41 -59.94
C GLU A 211 11.39 13.35 -59.46
N LYS A 212 10.98 12.26 -58.80
CA LYS A 212 9.64 12.08 -58.21
C LYS A 212 9.46 12.82 -56.88
N ASP A 213 10.53 13.08 -56.14
CA ASP A 213 10.50 13.81 -54.87
C ASP A 213 10.64 15.32 -55.10
N LYS A 214 11.33 15.73 -56.16
CA LYS A 214 11.36 17.12 -56.67
C LYS A 214 9.97 17.66 -57.09
N ALA A 215 8.97 16.78 -57.25
CA ALA A 215 7.59 17.15 -57.59
C ALA A 215 6.66 17.39 -56.37
N LYS A 216 7.15 17.25 -55.13
CA LYS A 216 6.37 17.47 -53.90
C LYS A 216 6.62 18.79 -53.17
N GLU A 217 7.55 19.62 -53.63
CA GLU A 217 7.77 20.97 -53.06
C GLU A 217 7.18 22.07 -53.97
N PRO A 218 6.28 22.95 -53.49
CA PRO A 218 5.88 24.14 -54.23
C PRO A 218 6.88 25.30 -54.00
N PRO A 219 7.05 26.20 -54.98
CA PRO A 219 8.04 27.28 -54.91
C PRO A 219 7.55 28.44 -54.03
N VAL A 220 8.41 28.92 -53.14
CA VAL A 220 8.25 30.22 -52.46
C VAL A 220 9.25 31.21 -53.07
N GLU A 221 8.76 32.12 -53.92
CA GLU A 221 9.48 33.35 -54.28
C GLU A 221 8.85 34.54 -53.54
N GLU A 222 9.69 35.28 -52.81
CA GLU A 222 9.38 36.63 -52.31
C GLU A 222 9.36 37.66 -53.44
N PRO A 223 8.59 38.77 -53.29
CA PRO A 223 8.90 40.01 -54.00
C PRO A 223 9.10 41.22 -53.07
N THR A 224 10.13 42.02 -53.35
CA THR A 224 10.45 43.28 -52.66
C THR A 224 9.92 44.56 -53.34
N LYS A 225 9.32 45.45 -52.50
CA LYS A 225 9.34 46.94 -52.41
C LYS A 225 8.54 47.91 -53.33
N GLY A 226 7.82 48.83 -52.63
CA GLY A 226 7.42 50.22 -52.98
C GLY A 226 5.92 50.39 -53.32
N ASP A 227 5.08 51.26 -52.74
CA ASP A 227 5.26 52.54 -52.04
C ASP A 227 3.95 52.96 -51.30
N THR A 228 4.06 53.90 -50.34
CA THR A 228 3.04 54.80 -49.72
C THR A 228 1.90 54.25 -48.82
N ASP A 229 1.97 54.45 -47.49
CA ASP A 229 1.31 55.53 -46.70
C ASP A 229 1.33 55.22 -45.16
N LEU A 230 1.60 56.24 -44.33
CA LEU A 230 1.54 56.27 -42.84
C LEU A 230 0.31 57.12 -42.39
N PRO A 231 -0.17 57.19 -41.11
CA PRO A 231 0.35 56.68 -39.81
C PRO A 231 -0.78 56.15 -38.84
N PRO A 232 -0.69 56.19 -37.48
CA PRO A 232 0.01 55.26 -36.57
C PRO A 232 -0.89 54.74 -35.39
N THR A 233 -0.49 53.67 -34.66
CA THR A 233 -0.87 53.50 -33.23
C THR A 233 0.09 52.58 -32.45
N GLU A 234 0.73 53.20 -31.45
CA GLU A 234 1.21 52.80 -30.11
C GLU A 234 1.60 51.35 -29.74
N GLU A 235 2.80 51.24 -29.18
CA GLU A 235 3.34 50.13 -28.37
C GLU A 235 2.77 50.09 -26.94
N PRO A 236 2.95 48.95 -26.24
CA PRO A 236 3.40 49.01 -24.84
C PRO A 236 4.67 48.16 -24.55
N PRO A 237 5.41 48.47 -23.46
CA PRO A 237 6.79 48.03 -23.20
C PRO A 237 6.91 46.79 -22.27
N PRO A 238 8.13 46.24 -22.07
CA PRO A 238 8.37 45.05 -21.25
C PRO A 238 8.59 45.39 -19.77
N PRO A 239 8.50 44.42 -18.83
CA PRO A 239 9.03 44.60 -17.50
C PRO A 239 10.42 43.99 -17.31
N ALA A 240 11.16 44.71 -16.48
CA ALA A 240 12.56 44.59 -16.13
C ALA A 240 12.81 43.72 -14.89
N GLU A 241 14.10 43.45 -14.70
CA GLU A 241 14.80 42.79 -13.59
C GLU A 241 14.76 43.57 -12.26
N GLU A 242 14.96 42.87 -11.14
CA GLU A 242 15.82 43.21 -9.98
C GLU A 242 15.80 42.00 -9.00
N GLU A 243 16.90 41.27 -8.78
CA GLU A 243 18.07 41.53 -7.89
C GLU A 243 17.82 41.23 -6.39
N GLY A 244 18.73 40.46 -5.78
CA GLY A 244 18.72 40.18 -4.34
C GLY A 244 19.63 39.02 -3.86
N ASP A 245 20.96 39.27 -3.89
CA ASP A 245 22.08 38.79 -3.02
C ASP A 245 21.87 37.56 -2.07
N ARG A 246 22.72 36.49 -2.18
CA ARG A 246 24.02 36.23 -1.46
C ARG A 246 23.78 35.49 -0.12
N GLU A 247 24.42 34.35 0.22
CA GLU A 247 25.85 34.12 0.52
C GLU A 247 26.21 32.62 0.49
N GLU A 248 27.45 32.32 0.06
CA GLU A 248 28.19 31.06 0.24
C GLU A 248 28.84 31.04 1.63
N GLU A 249 28.88 29.88 2.31
CA GLU A 249 30.01 29.47 3.16
C GLU A 249 30.19 27.94 3.10
N GLU A 250 31.40 27.52 2.74
CA GLU A 250 31.98 26.18 2.91
C GLU A 250 32.60 26.07 4.32
N GLU A 251 32.55 24.89 4.97
CA GLU A 251 33.74 24.13 5.45
C GLU A 251 33.38 22.99 6.44
N GLU A 252 33.93 21.81 6.10
CA GLU A 252 34.53 20.71 6.89
C GLU A 252 33.86 19.96 8.07
N GLU A 253 33.84 18.63 7.85
CA GLU A 253 34.20 17.48 8.71
C GLU A 253 33.71 17.38 10.18
N GLU A 254 33.06 16.26 10.53
CA GLU A 254 33.75 15.12 11.17
C GLU A 254 32.88 13.84 11.20
N ARG A 255 33.59 12.73 11.00
CA ARG A 255 33.21 11.30 11.00
C ARG A 255 33.13 10.77 12.43
N TYR A 256 32.11 9.96 12.76
CA TYR A 256 32.15 8.76 13.64
C TYR A 256 30.87 7.93 13.36
N ASP A 257 31.01 6.79 12.66
CA ASP A 257 30.88 5.42 13.19
C ASP A 257 29.43 5.07 13.58
N ASP A 258 28.70 4.43 12.65
CA ASP A 258 27.52 3.62 12.96
C ASP A 258 27.88 2.17 12.62
N ASP A 259 28.15 1.40 13.67
CA ASP A 259 28.26 -0.05 13.67
C ASP A 259 26.83 -0.61 13.63
N ASP A 260 26.65 -1.57 12.72
CA ASP A 260 25.62 -2.61 12.67
C ASP A 260 24.71 -2.76 13.91
N ASP A 261 23.42 -2.53 13.73
CA ASP A 261 22.38 -3.26 14.47
C ASP A 261 21.40 -3.87 13.46
N ASP A 262 21.50 -5.20 13.37
CA ASP A 262 20.47 -6.13 12.95
C ASP A 262 19.16 -5.81 13.70
N ASP A 263 18.11 -5.41 12.99
CA ASP A 263 16.75 -5.86 13.35
C ASP A 263 15.88 -5.92 12.09
N ASP A 264 15.47 -7.16 11.77
CA ASP A 264 14.52 -7.50 10.71
C ASP A 264 13.14 -6.90 11.03
N GLU A 265 12.89 -5.66 10.61
CA GLU A 265 11.53 -5.13 10.46
C GLU A 265 11.00 -5.49 9.07
N VAL A 266 10.28 -6.63 9.00
CA VAL A 266 9.30 -6.86 7.93
C VAL A 266 8.07 -6.00 8.25
N ASP A 267 7.98 -4.87 7.56
CA ASP A 267 6.81 -4.01 7.49
C ASP A 267 5.57 -4.80 7.03
N ASP A 268 4.59 -4.91 7.93
CA ASP A 268 3.20 -5.22 7.63
C ASP A 268 2.54 -3.97 7.01
N ASP A 269 2.75 -3.74 5.72
CA ASP A 269 1.85 -2.92 4.90
C ASP A 269 0.86 -3.85 4.19
N ASP A 270 -0.29 -3.97 4.83
CA ASP A 270 -1.55 -4.49 4.32
C ASP A 270 -2.16 -3.42 3.41
N ASP A 271 -1.67 -3.33 2.17
CA ASP A 271 -2.34 -2.65 1.07
C ASP A 271 -2.45 -3.63 -0.11
N ASP A 272 -3.66 -3.77 -0.65
CA ASP A 272 -4.03 -4.63 -1.77
C ASP A 272 -3.06 -4.47 -2.96
N LEU A 273 -2.12 -5.41 -3.10
CA LEU A 273 -1.35 -5.59 -4.33
C LEU A 273 -2.14 -6.52 -5.27
N ASP A 274 -3.04 -5.90 -6.04
CA ASP A 274 -3.36 -6.40 -7.37
C ASP A 274 -2.04 -6.46 -8.15
N ASP A 275 -1.59 -7.67 -8.43
CA ASP A 275 -0.40 -7.97 -9.23
C ASP A 275 -0.75 -7.74 -10.71
N ASP A 276 -0.98 -6.46 -11.07
CA ASP A 276 -0.89 -5.98 -12.44
C ASP A 276 0.60 -5.90 -12.75
N TYR A 277 1.09 -6.87 -13.53
CA TYR A 277 2.36 -6.70 -14.22
C TYR A 277 2.23 -5.46 -15.12
N PRO A 278 3.14 -4.48 -15.04
CA PRO A 278 3.26 -3.52 -16.11
C PRO A 278 3.72 -4.29 -17.35
N ASP A 279 2.80 -4.48 -18.30
CA ASP A 279 3.17 -4.52 -19.71
C ASP A 279 3.83 -3.15 -19.99
N ASP A 280 5.16 -3.13 -19.98
CA ASP A 280 5.94 -2.04 -20.57
C ASP A 280 5.71 -2.08 -22.09
N ASP A 281 4.63 -1.45 -22.54
CA ASP A 281 4.46 -0.91 -23.89
C ASP A 281 3.15 -0.11 -23.92
N ASP A 282 3.19 1.20 -23.64
CA ASP A 282 2.28 2.22 -24.20
C ASP A 282 2.72 3.63 -23.74
N ASP A 283 3.77 4.17 -24.38
CA ASP A 283 3.96 5.62 -24.49
C ASP A 283 2.95 6.15 -25.53
N ASP A 284 1.77 6.53 -25.04
CA ASP A 284 0.68 7.14 -25.81
C ASP A 284 0.96 8.64 -26.01
N GLU A 285 1.77 9.00 -27.01
CA GLU A 285 1.78 10.35 -27.58
C GLU A 285 0.51 10.55 -28.43
N PRO A 286 -0.13 11.75 -28.40
CA PRO A 286 -1.42 11.95 -29.04
C PRO A 286 -1.35 11.73 -30.56
N GLU A 287 -1.98 10.65 -31.04
CA GLU A 287 -2.17 10.37 -32.45
C GLU A 287 -2.91 11.54 -33.13
N ILE A 288 -2.23 12.19 -34.08
CA ILE A 288 -2.90 12.89 -35.16
C ILE A 288 -3.55 11.80 -36.02
N ASP A 289 -4.89 11.79 -36.06
CA ASP A 289 -5.71 10.91 -36.91
C ASP A 289 -5.28 11.00 -38.39
N VAL A 290 -4.28 10.20 -38.76
CA VAL A 290 -3.99 9.86 -40.15
C VAL A 290 -4.70 8.53 -40.38
N VAL A 291 -5.91 8.61 -40.93
CA VAL A 291 -6.70 7.46 -41.38
C VAL A 291 -5.81 6.50 -42.18
N LYS A 292 -5.37 5.40 -41.53
CA LYS A 292 -4.56 4.36 -42.15
C LYS A 292 -5.49 3.53 -43.03
N ASP A 293 -5.28 3.62 -44.34
CA ASP A 293 -6.00 2.86 -45.35
C ASP A 293 -5.70 1.35 -45.19
N GLU A 294 -6.58 0.60 -44.52
CA GLU A 294 -6.46 -0.85 -44.26
C GLU A 294 -6.50 -1.75 -45.52
N SER A 295 -6.41 -1.18 -46.73
CA SER A 295 -6.55 -1.94 -47.98
C SER A 295 -5.24 -2.42 -48.60
N LYS A 296 -4.09 -2.28 -47.91
CA LYS A 296 -2.81 -2.85 -48.34
C LYS A 296 -2.16 -3.65 -47.20
N PRO A 297 -1.75 -4.91 -47.42
CA PRO A 297 -0.90 -5.59 -46.46
C PRO A 297 0.37 -4.77 -46.29
N ASP A 298 0.71 -4.43 -45.05
CA ASP A 298 2.00 -3.86 -44.71
C ASP A 298 3.06 -4.91 -45.07
N GLU A 299 3.75 -4.71 -46.20
CA GLU A 299 4.68 -5.69 -46.75
C GLU A 299 5.87 -5.96 -45.80
N ASP A 300 6.05 -5.08 -44.81
CA ASP A 300 7.08 -5.14 -43.76
C ASP A 300 6.56 -5.65 -42.40
N ALA A 301 5.30 -6.13 -42.32
CA ALA A 301 4.81 -6.82 -41.13
C ALA A 301 5.40 -8.23 -41.03
N MET A 302 5.76 -8.64 -39.80
CA MET A 302 6.26 -9.98 -39.54
C MET A 302 5.19 -11.03 -39.92
N PRO A 303 5.54 -12.08 -40.68
CA PRO A 303 4.62 -13.15 -41.01
C PRO A 303 4.09 -13.83 -39.74
N ASP A 304 2.87 -14.34 -39.81
CA ASP A 304 2.30 -15.14 -38.74
C ASP A 304 3.17 -16.39 -38.43
N TYR A 305 3.08 -16.88 -37.20
CA TYR A 305 3.78 -18.09 -36.78
C TYR A 305 3.23 -19.31 -37.52
N ASP A 306 4.08 -20.31 -37.76
CA ASP A 306 3.61 -21.59 -38.29
C ASP A 306 2.75 -22.33 -37.25
N GLU A 307 1.94 -23.30 -37.72
CA GLU A 307 1.03 -24.05 -36.86
C GLU A 307 1.73 -24.85 -35.75
N GLU A 308 2.99 -25.24 -35.96
CA GLU A 308 3.78 -25.95 -34.96
C GLU A 308 4.21 -25.00 -33.83
N THR A 309 4.69 -23.81 -34.19
CA THR A 309 5.06 -22.73 -33.28
C THR A 309 3.85 -22.23 -32.50
N LYS A 310 2.69 -22.07 -33.15
CA LYS A 310 1.43 -21.72 -32.47
C LYS A 310 1.01 -22.77 -31.43
N GLN A 311 1.20 -24.06 -31.73
CA GLN A 311 0.93 -25.12 -30.76
C GLN A 311 1.89 -25.07 -29.57
N LEU A 312 3.17 -24.74 -29.79
CA LEU A 312 4.15 -24.56 -28.72
C LEU A 312 3.81 -23.35 -27.84
N ILE A 313 3.43 -22.22 -28.44
CA ILE A 313 2.95 -21.03 -27.71
C ILE A 313 1.72 -21.39 -26.87
N ALA A 314 0.70 -22.01 -27.48
CA ALA A 314 -0.51 -22.40 -26.76
C ALA A 314 -0.23 -23.39 -25.61
N ALA A 315 0.72 -24.32 -25.79
CA ALA A 315 1.13 -25.24 -24.75
C ALA A 315 1.87 -24.53 -23.60
N ALA A 316 2.73 -23.56 -23.91
CA ALA A 316 3.41 -22.75 -22.91
C ALA A 316 2.43 -21.85 -22.15
N ASP A 317 1.48 -21.21 -22.83
CA ASP A 317 0.43 -20.40 -22.21
C ASP A 317 -0.46 -21.22 -21.27
N GLN A 318 -0.84 -22.43 -21.69
CA GLN A 318 -1.56 -23.35 -20.81
C GLN A 318 -0.73 -23.69 -19.56
N ALA A 319 0.55 -24.01 -19.72
CA ALA A 319 1.43 -24.35 -18.60
C ALA A 319 1.68 -23.15 -17.66
N ARG A 320 1.78 -21.93 -18.20
CA ARG A 320 1.83 -20.68 -17.43
C ARG A 320 0.57 -20.50 -16.61
N ALA A 321 -0.61 -20.67 -17.21
CA ALA A 321 -1.89 -20.56 -16.53
C ALA A 321 -2.02 -21.57 -15.39
N GLU A 322 -1.64 -22.83 -15.63
CA GLU A 322 -1.65 -23.89 -14.60
C GLU A 322 -0.69 -23.59 -13.44
N TYR A 323 0.52 -23.06 -13.73
CA TYR A 323 1.46 -22.61 -12.71
C TYR A 323 0.89 -21.44 -11.88
N THR A 324 0.34 -20.43 -12.54
CA THR A 324 -0.26 -19.26 -11.86
C THR A 324 -1.42 -19.69 -10.95
N GLU A 325 -2.29 -20.59 -11.40
CA GLU A 325 -3.37 -21.14 -10.58
C GLU A 325 -2.83 -21.92 -9.37
N ALA A 326 -1.80 -22.74 -9.56
CA ALA A 326 -1.18 -23.50 -8.47
C ALA A 326 -0.47 -22.58 -7.47
N ASN A 327 0.24 -21.55 -7.94
CA ASN A 327 0.91 -20.58 -7.09
C ASN A 327 -0.08 -19.76 -6.26
N LYS A 328 -1.21 -19.33 -6.87
CA LYS A 328 -2.29 -18.66 -6.16
C LYS A 328 -2.85 -19.53 -5.02
N LYS A 329 -3.10 -20.81 -5.26
CA LYS A 329 -3.58 -21.75 -4.23
C LYS A 329 -2.59 -21.89 -3.07
N VAL A 330 -1.29 -21.93 -3.34
CA VAL A 330 -0.26 -21.95 -2.29
C VAL A 330 -0.34 -20.67 -1.45
N SER A 331 -0.40 -19.51 -2.10
CA SER A 331 -0.53 -18.21 -1.42
C SER A 331 -1.78 -18.14 -0.54
N ASP A 332 -2.94 -18.56 -1.06
CA ASP A 332 -4.21 -18.58 -0.34
C ASP A 332 -4.16 -19.49 0.91
N VAL A 333 -3.54 -20.66 0.80
CA VAL A 333 -3.37 -21.59 1.93
C VAL A 333 -2.38 -21.01 2.95
N ASP A 334 -1.31 -20.36 2.50
CA ASP A 334 -0.32 -19.72 3.37
C ASP A 334 -0.90 -18.54 4.15
N ALA A 335 -1.70 -17.70 3.51
CA ALA A 335 -2.42 -16.62 4.18
C ALA A 335 -3.35 -17.17 5.28
N GLN A 336 -4.07 -18.26 5.00
CA GLN A 336 -4.93 -18.91 6.00
C GLN A 336 -4.13 -19.52 7.16
N ILE A 337 -2.97 -20.13 6.90
CA ILE A 337 -2.07 -20.66 7.92
C ILE A 337 -1.58 -19.53 8.82
N ARG A 338 -1.03 -18.45 8.23
CA ARG A 338 -0.53 -17.29 8.98
C ARG A 338 -1.61 -16.69 9.88
N GLN A 339 -2.83 -16.53 9.34
CA GLN A 339 -3.95 -16.01 10.11
C GLN A 339 -4.34 -16.91 11.29
N LEU A 340 -4.36 -18.24 11.11
CA LEU A 340 -4.65 -19.18 12.20
C LEU A 340 -3.51 -19.25 13.22
N GLU A 341 -2.25 -19.17 12.78
CA GLU A 341 -1.09 -19.12 13.68
C GLU A 341 -1.11 -17.85 14.54
N LYS A 342 -1.43 -16.70 13.94
CA LYS A 342 -1.67 -15.44 14.68
C LYS A 342 -2.77 -15.61 15.71
N GLN A 343 -3.93 -16.15 15.32
CA GLN A 343 -5.03 -16.43 16.24
C GLN A 343 -4.67 -17.42 17.36
N LEU A 344 -3.84 -18.43 17.10
CA LEU A 344 -3.40 -19.39 18.12
C LEU A 344 -2.30 -18.83 19.03
N GLY A 345 -1.54 -17.85 18.54
CA GLY A 345 -0.52 -17.12 19.30
C GLY A 345 -1.08 -16.05 20.23
N THR A 346 -2.26 -15.51 19.94
CA THR A 346 -2.91 -14.48 20.77
C THR A 346 -3.29 -15.03 22.16
N ASP A 347 -2.90 -14.29 23.21
CA ASP A 347 -3.29 -14.59 24.61
C ASP A 347 -4.76 -14.20 24.85
N PHE A 348 -5.68 -15.16 24.67
CA PHE A 348 -7.10 -15.00 24.98
C PHE A 348 -7.47 -15.27 26.45
N GLY A 349 -6.51 -15.18 27.36
CA GLY A 349 -6.70 -15.54 28.76
C GLY A 349 -6.11 -16.91 29.10
N ALA A 350 -5.85 -17.13 30.39
CA ALA A 350 -5.22 -18.35 30.90
C ALA A 350 -6.04 -19.61 30.60
N GLU A 351 -7.36 -19.47 30.50
CA GLU A 351 -8.30 -20.54 30.15
C GLU A 351 -9.01 -20.32 28.80
N ALA A 352 -8.50 -19.39 27.98
CA ALA A 352 -9.13 -18.91 26.75
C ALA A 352 -10.52 -18.26 26.96
N GLU A 353 -10.80 -17.72 28.15
CA GLU A 353 -12.10 -17.13 28.51
C GLU A 353 -12.49 -15.90 27.65
N TYR A 354 -11.54 -15.22 27.03
CA TYR A 354 -11.79 -14.03 26.20
C TYR A 354 -11.87 -14.36 24.70
N SER A 355 -11.68 -15.62 24.30
CA SER A 355 -11.59 -15.98 22.88
C SER A 355 -12.86 -15.64 22.09
N SER A 356 -14.02 -15.61 22.75
CA SER A 356 -15.29 -15.27 22.11
C SER A 356 -15.38 -13.81 21.67
N LEU A 357 -14.54 -12.93 22.24
CA LEU A 357 -14.51 -11.51 21.90
C LEU A 357 -13.74 -11.24 20.61
N ASP A 358 -12.88 -12.18 20.19
CA ASP A 358 -12.13 -12.12 18.93
C ASP A 358 -13.10 -12.05 17.74
N GLY A 359 -12.92 -11.06 16.87
CA GLY A 359 -13.79 -10.78 15.73
C GLY A 359 -15.14 -10.14 16.08
N GLN A 360 -15.43 -9.84 17.36
CA GLN A 360 -16.60 -9.06 17.77
C GLN A 360 -16.22 -7.58 17.92
N CYS A 361 -17.15 -6.68 17.61
CA CYS A 361 -16.96 -5.24 17.79
C CYS A 361 -18.12 -4.64 18.59
N PHE A 362 -17.79 -3.75 19.51
CA PHE A 362 -18.71 -3.10 20.42
C PHE A 362 -18.65 -1.59 20.23
N GLU A 363 -19.81 -0.95 20.11
CA GLU A 363 -19.91 0.45 19.78
C GLU A 363 -20.52 1.24 20.93
N LEU A 364 -19.96 2.43 21.21
CA LEU A 364 -20.49 3.39 22.16
C LEU A 364 -20.71 4.73 21.46
N GLU A 365 -21.96 5.17 21.47
CA GLU A 365 -22.35 6.45 20.89
C GLU A 365 -22.41 7.55 21.95
N THR A 366 -21.60 8.59 21.77
CA THR A 366 -21.64 9.82 22.56
C THR A 366 -22.37 10.94 21.81
N LYS A 367 -22.28 12.18 22.30
CA LYS A 367 -22.87 13.34 21.61
C LYS A 367 -22.11 13.71 20.34
N GLU A 368 -20.79 13.59 20.35
CA GLU A 368 -19.90 14.07 19.28
C GLU A 368 -19.32 12.92 18.46
N TYR A 369 -19.00 11.81 19.11
CA TYR A 369 -18.30 10.69 18.50
C TYR A 369 -18.99 9.34 18.73
N LYS A 370 -18.75 8.41 17.82
CA LYS A 370 -19.04 6.99 17.95
C LYS A 370 -17.71 6.25 18.09
N TYR A 371 -17.51 5.64 19.25
CA TYR A 371 -16.34 4.82 19.55
C TYR A 371 -16.65 3.37 19.22
N LYS A 372 -15.66 2.65 18.69
CA LYS A 372 -15.75 1.23 18.36
C LYS A 372 -14.53 0.51 18.93
N LEU A 373 -14.80 -0.56 19.66
CA LEU A 373 -13.79 -1.45 20.24
C LEU A 373 -13.96 -2.83 19.60
N CYS A 374 -12.95 -3.32 18.90
CA CYS A 374 -12.86 -4.71 18.45
C CYS A 374 -11.74 -5.39 19.27
N PRO A 375 -12.07 -6.14 20.33
CA PRO A 375 -11.07 -6.76 21.19
C PRO A 375 -10.10 -7.64 20.38
N PHE A 376 -8.80 -7.55 20.68
CA PHE A 376 -7.71 -8.25 19.98
C PHE A 376 -7.42 -7.79 18.54
N ASP A 377 -8.09 -6.75 18.06
CA ASP A 377 -7.87 -6.16 16.74
C ASP A 377 -7.52 -4.66 16.87
N LYS A 378 -8.53 -3.77 16.90
CA LYS A 378 -8.31 -2.33 16.95
C LYS A 378 -9.43 -1.56 17.66
N CYS A 379 -9.08 -0.35 18.09
CA CYS A 379 -10.01 0.66 18.60
C CYS A 379 -10.09 1.83 17.62
N SER A 380 -11.28 2.39 17.44
CA SER A 380 -11.49 3.52 16.53
C SER A 380 -12.54 4.51 17.03
N GLN A 381 -12.47 5.72 16.47
CA GLN A 381 -13.39 6.81 16.72
C GLN A 381 -13.90 7.36 15.38
N SER A 382 -15.20 7.58 15.27
CA SER A 382 -15.82 8.21 14.10
C SER A 382 -16.69 9.40 14.54
N PRO A 383 -16.65 10.55 13.84
CA PRO A 383 -17.56 11.66 14.12
C PRO A 383 -19.00 11.30 13.77
N LYS A 384 -19.97 11.68 14.60
CA LYS A 384 -21.39 11.38 14.33
C LYS A 384 -21.96 12.08 13.10
N HIS A 385 -21.41 13.22 12.72
CA HIS A 385 -21.95 14.08 11.66
C HIS A 385 -21.18 13.97 10.35
N GLY A 386 -20.52 12.83 10.12
CA GLY A 386 -19.69 12.59 8.93
C GLY A 386 -18.24 13.01 9.15
N GLY A 387 -17.32 12.27 8.53
CA GLY A 387 -15.87 12.39 8.69
C GLY A 387 -15.21 11.02 8.53
N SER A 388 -13.88 11.01 8.42
CA SER A 388 -13.11 9.76 8.39
C SER A 388 -13.05 9.11 9.77
N GLU A 389 -12.99 7.79 9.79
CA GLU A 389 -12.69 7.00 10.99
C GLU A 389 -11.23 7.20 11.39
N THR A 390 -10.98 7.49 12.66
CA THR A 390 -9.64 7.65 13.23
C THR A 390 -9.32 6.42 14.06
N THR A 391 -8.20 5.77 13.76
CA THR A 391 -7.71 4.62 14.54
C THR A 391 -7.09 5.12 15.85
N LEU A 392 -7.60 4.64 16.98
CA LEU A 392 -7.12 5.00 18.31
C LEU A 392 -6.05 4.04 18.85
N GLY A 393 -5.80 2.93 18.15
CA GLY A 393 -4.77 1.95 18.45
C GLY A 393 -5.12 0.55 17.92
N ARG A 394 -4.10 -0.28 17.72
CA ARG A 394 -4.18 -1.71 17.43
C ARG A 394 -3.75 -2.49 18.67
N TRP A 395 -4.33 -3.68 18.86
CA TRP A 395 -4.06 -4.54 20.01
C TRP A 395 -2.57 -4.88 20.10
N GLU A 396 -1.98 -4.66 21.28
CA GLU A 396 -0.58 -4.96 21.57
C GLU A 396 -0.48 -6.07 22.63
N SER A 397 -0.94 -5.80 23.84
CA SER A 397 -0.81 -6.74 24.95
C SER A 397 -1.81 -6.47 26.08
N TRP A 398 -1.90 -7.44 27.00
CA TRP A 398 -2.49 -7.20 28.32
C TRP A 398 -1.64 -6.22 29.13
N ALA A 399 -2.29 -5.42 29.97
CA ALA A 399 -1.72 -4.30 30.71
C ALA A 399 -2.17 -4.23 32.18
N GLY A 400 -2.83 -5.28 32.68
CA GLY A 400 -3.21 -5.34 34.09
C GLY A 400 -1.99 -5.53 35.02
N PRO A 401 -2.14 -5.22 36.32
CA PRO A 401 -1.11 -5.44 37.33
C PRO A 401 -0.83 -6.95 37.53
N GLU A 402 0.27 -7.29 38.20
CA GLU A 402 0.69 -8.70 38.38
C GLU A 402 -0.36 -9.59 39.04
N ASP A 403 -1.18 -9.04 39.94
CA ASP A 403 -2.27 -9.74 40.62
C ASP A 403 -3.52 -9.93 39.74
N ASN A 404 -3.67 -9.12 38.68
CA ASN A 404 -4.78 -9.22 37.74
C ASN A 404 -4.39 -8.76 36.32
N LYS A 405 -3.53 -9.55 35.67
CA LYS A 405 -3.01 -9.31 34.31
C LYS A 405 -4.09 -8.93 33.29
N TYR A 406 -5.25 -9.58 33.38
CA TYR A 406 -6.33 -9.46 32.39
C TYR A 406 -7.29 -8.28 32.63
N SER A 407 -7.03 -7.46 33.66
CA SER A 407 -7.88 -6.31 33.98
C SER A 407 -7.78 -5.13 33.01
N ALA A 408 -6.76 -5.08 32.16
CA ALA A 408 -6.60 -4.02 31.17
C ALA A 408 -5.97 -4.54 29.88
N MET A 409 -6.42 -4.00 28.75
CA MET A 409 -5.89 -4.25 27.41
C MET A 409 -5.23 -2.98 26.88
N LYS A 410 -4.05 -3.10 26.26
CA LYS A 410 -3.32 -1.97 25.67
C LYS A 410 -3.39 -2.02 24.16
N TYR A 411 -3.75 -0.88 23.59
CA TYR A 411 -3.78 -0.63 22.15
C TYR A 411 -2.83 0.52 21.83
N THR A 412 -1.86 0.28 20.95
CA THR A 412 -0.82 1.25 20.55
C THR A 412 -0.81 1.41 19.03
N LYS A 413 0.13 2.19 18.46
CA LYS A 413 0.26 2.37 17.01
C LYS A 413 -1.05 2.85 16.35
N GLY A 414 -1.77 3.75 17.02
CA GLY A 414 -2.93 4.43 16.43
C GLY A 414 -2.51 5.53 15.47
N GLN A 415 -3.48 6.18 14.84
CA GLN A 415 -3.20 7.25 13.88
C GLN A 415 -2.44 8.40 14.58
N ASN A 416 -1.43 8.95 13.89
CA ASN A 416 -0.60 10.03 14.42
C ASN A 416 -1.42 11.27 14.84
N CYS A 417 -1.08 11.80 16.01
CA CYS A 417 -1.75 12.95 16.61
C CYS A 417 -0.93 14.23 16.44
N TRP A 418 -1.56 15.28 15.91
CA TRP A 418 -0.88 16.57 15.78
C TRP A 418 -0.43 17.10 17.15
N ASN A 419 0.89 17.24 17.32
CA ASN A 419 1.52 17.70 18.55
C ASN A 419 1.22 16.79 19.76
N GLY A 420 1.19 15.48 19.53
CA GLY A 420 1.05 14.43 20.53
C GLY A 420 1.71 13.13 20.07
N PRO A 421 1.79 12.11 20.95
CA PRO A 421 2.22 10.78 20.53
C PRO A 421 1.18 10.16 19.60
N ASP A 422 1.55 9.04 18.96
CA ASP A 422 0.56 8.22 18.26
C ASP A 422 -0.57 7.84 19.20
N ARG A 423 -1.81 7.87 18.67
CA ARG A 423 -2.98 7.61 19.50
C ARG A 423 -2.88 6.23 20.13
N SER A 424 -3.24 6.16 21.40
CA SER A 424 -3.24 4.90 22.15
C SER A 424 -4.49 4.80 23.02
N THR A 425 -4.91 3.57 23.31
CA THR A 425 -6.11 3.31 24.11
C THR A 425 -5.84 2.22 25.15
N GLU A 426 -6.18 2.49 26.40
CA GLU A 426 -6.24 1.50 27.49
C GLU A 426 -7.70 1.11 27.71
N VAL A 427 -8.02 -0.17 27.52
CA VAL A 427 -9.36 -0.70 27.78
C VAL A 427 -9.36 -1.41 29.12
N ARG A 428 -10.07 -0.85 30.10
CA ARG A 428 -10.25 -1.41 31.44
C ARG A 428 -11.44 -2.36 31.46
N MET A 429 -11.17 -3.57 31.90
CA MET A 429 -12.12 -4.67 31.88
C MET A 429 -12.81 -4.78 33.25
N THR A 430 -14.11 -4.98 33.25
CA THR A 430 -14.92 -5.12 34.46
C THR A 430 -15.85 -6.32 34.35
N CYS A 431 -16.11 -6.98 35.48
CA CYS A 431 -17.05 -8.10 35.54
C CYS A 431 -18.49 -7.60 35.37
N GLY A 432 -19.22 -8.24 34.46
CA GLY A 432 -20.67 -8.11 34.35
C GLY A 432 -21.29 -9.26 33.60
N ILE A 433 -22.54 -9.09 33.15
CA ILE A 433 -23.32 -10.16 32.50
C ILE A 433 -23.44 -9.97 31.00
N GLU A 434 -22.99 -8.83 30.48
CA GLU A 434 -23.03 -8.47 29.06
C GLU A 434 -21.67 -8.01 28.58
N ASN A 435 -21.37 -8.27 27.31
CA ASN A 435 -20.22 -7.68 26.62
C ASN A 435 -20.64 -6.31 26.08
N LYS A 436 -20.16 -5.22 26.67
CA LYS A 436 -20.49 -3.86 26.21
C LYS A 436 -19.44 -2.83 26.61
N LEU A 437 -19.28 -1.83 25.74
CA LEU A 437 -18.49 -0.65 26.01
C LEU A 437 -19.31 0.33 26.86
N LEU A 438 -18.90 0.56 28.10
CA LEU A 438 -19.60 1.38 29.09
C LEU A 438 -19.30 2.86 28.91
N SER A 439 -18.02 3.19 28.76
CA SER A 439 -17.55 4.56 28.66
C SER A 439 -16.30 4.66 27.78
N ALA A 440 -16.10 5.85 27.21
CA ALA A 440 -14.92 6.21 26.46
C ALA A 440 -14.55 7.64 26.83
N SER A 441 -13.30 7.86 27.24
CA SER A 441 -12.80 9.16 27.68
C SER A 441 -11.38 9.41 27.19
N GLU A 442 -11.04 10.67 26.96
CA GLU A 442 -9.70 11.12 26.58
C GLU A 442 -9.12 11.94 27.75
N PRO A 443 -8.53 11.28 28.77
CA PRO A 443 -7.98 11.99 29.93
C PRO A 443 -6.77 12.86 29.59
N ASN A 444 -5.91 12.39 28.66
CA ASN A 444 -4.80 13.16 28.10
C ASN A 444 -4.94 13.20 26.58
N ARG A 445 -4.35 14.22 25.94
CA ARG A 445 -4.40 14.37 24.48
C ARG A 445 -3.91 13.09 23.80
N CYS A 446 -4.75 12.50 22.96
CA CYS A 446 -4.46 11.31 22.18
C CYS A 446 -4.18 10.03 22.99
N GLU A 447 -4.49 10.04 24.28
CA GLU A 447 -4.54 8.84 25.14
C GLU A 447 -5.99 8.63 25.58
N TYR A 448 -6.53 7.47 25.23
CA TYR A 448 -7.93 7.14 25.49
C TYR A 448 -8.04 6.06 26.56
N VAL A 449 -9.08 6.16 27.40
CA VAL A 449 -9.45 5.13 28.36
C VAL A 449 -10.88 4.69 28.09
N PHE A 450 -11.04 3.41 27.81
CA PHE A 450 -12.32 2.75 27.60
C PHE A 450 -12.64 1.87 28.80
N GLU A 451 -13.91 1.82 29.22
CA GLU A 451 -14.38 0.87 30.23
C GLU A 451 -15.27 -0.16 29.55
N PHE A 452 -14.89 -1.43 29.65
CA PHE A 452 -15.60 -2.54 29.01
C PHE A 452 -16.12 -3.52 30.07
N GLU A 453 -17.40 -3.87 29.96
CA GLU A 453 -18.03 -4.91 30.77
C GLU A 453 -17.95 -6.24 30.03
N THR A 454 -17.59 -7.33 30.72
CA THR A 454 -17.68 -8.68 30.16
C THR A 454 -17.86 -9.75 31.25
N PRO A 455 -18.61 -10.83 30.97
CA PRO A 455 -18.65 -12.01 31.83
C PRO A 455 -17.29 -12.70 31.97
N ALA A 456 -16.41 -12.59 30.98
CA ALA A 456 -15.11 -13.25 30.99
C ALA A 456 -14.21 -12.81 32.18
N MET A 457 -14.42 -11.59 32.69
CA MET A 457 -13.73 -11.05 33.87
C MET A 457 -14.27 -11.56 35.21
N CYS A 458 -15.47 -12.16 35.24
CA CYS A 458 -16.11 -12.54 36.48
C CYS A 458 -15.45 -13.76 37.10
N THR A 459 -14.69 -13.56 38.17
CA THR A 459 -14.16 -14.65 38.98
C THR A 459 -15.18 -15.08 40.02
N LYS A 460 -15.12 -16.35 40.47
CA LYS A 460 -15.91 -16.81 41.60
C LYS A 460 -15.62 -15.91 42.79
N GLU A 461 -16.65 -15.30 43.38
CA GLU A 461 -16.48 -14.63 44.67
C GLU A 461 -16.00 -15.68 45.67
N VAL A 462 -14.72 -15.61 46.05
CA VAL A 462 -14.31 -16.13 47.34
C VAL A 462 -14.91 -15.13 48.32
N PRO A 463 -15.85 -15.52 49.20
CA PRO A 463 -16.25 -14.63 50.28
C PRO A 463 -14.97 -14.32 51.06
N ASN A 464 -14.42 -13.13 50.85
CA ASN A 464 -13.18 -12.72 51.50
C ASN A 464 -13.40 -12.80 53.02
N ASN A 465 -12.69 -13.76 53.60
CA ASN A 465 -12.35 -14.01 55.01
C ASN A 465 -13.38 -13.62 56.10
N PRO A 466 -13.81 -14.57 56.95
CA PRO A 466 -14.71 -14.35 58.10
C PRO A 466 -14.05 -13.64 59.28
N GLU A 467 -13.61 -12.39 59.13
CA GLU A 467 -13.38 -11.49 60.28
C GLU A 467 -14.59 -10.60 60.61
N PHE A 468 -15.66 -10.69 59.83
CA PHE A 468 -16.95 -10.06 60.14
C PHE A 468 -18.09 -11.07 60.26
N SER A 469 -17.81 -12.25 60.80
CA SER A 469 -18.84 -12.97 61.57
C SER A 469 -19.03 -12.27 62.92
N HIS A 470 -19.58 -11.06 62.92
CA HIS A 470 -20.10 -10.51 64.16
C HIS A 470 -21.50 -11.09 64.35
N GLU A 471 -21.54 -12.17 65.13
CA GLU A 471 -22.59 -12.42 66.14
C GLU A 471 -23.14 -11.06 66.63
N GLU A 472 -24.45 -10.82 66.71
CA GLU A 472 -25.46 -11.63 67.35
C GLU A 472 -26.87 -11.42 66.77
N LEU A 473 -27.67 -12.46 67.03
CA LEU A 473 -29.14 -12.52 67.18
C LEU A 473 -29.85 -11.26 67.69
#